data_AF-X6FLM4-F1
#
_entry.id   AF-X6FLM4-F1
#
_cell.length_a   1.000
_cell.length_b   1.000
_cell.length_c   1.000
_cell.angle_alpha   90.00
_cell.angle_beta   90.00
_cell.angle_gamma   90.00
#
_symmetry.space_group_name_H-M   'P 1'
#
loop_
_entity.id
_entity.type
_entity.pdbx_description
1 polymer ?
#
loop_
_entity_poly.entity_id
_entity_poly.type
_entity_poly.pdbx_seq_one_letter_code
_entity_poly.pdbx_strand_id
1 'polypeptide(L)'
;MQFQSDFQTLPSHKAAAREIIATTTKQDALFPVGRMFCGSNEERHLQLERQLFSITDDFLYACITYGDGLENKPFSGFTRVKGLGYAFLAFFAQRAFGIHRFPFFSDRNLCDYLTDKQKKTVIDVIQMLSPERVNAICDELLDIHQHAQNLLKEKGIGEVHLTRKIIDRGDCATSRENYAQTIMTLKKAAQAVGVDKVQFEMDVLNSWGDDSGYSFYPILLRQRLPAQDILYFSNMIASRDASAGDHRIAVEEAEWVVVNRSPTGVVDFHVDDIVFDESVYEDSRNWSRERYAKFLENYSPFPFRYAHRIDERHASPGFGWRLTRKGRLGYLLKALSPWN
;
A
#
# COMPACT_ATOMS: atom_id res chain seq x y z
N MET A 1 43.83 10.99 -16.15
CA MET A 1 42.50 11.21 -15.55
C MET A 1 41.49 10.60 -16.51
N GLN A 2 41.20 9.31 -16.33
CA GLN A 2 40.29 8.53 -17.16
C GLN A 2 39.40 7.77 -16.17
N PHE A 3 38.18 8.27 -15.95
CA PHE A 3 37.15 7.50 -15.27
C PHE A 3 36.50 6.59 -16.32
N GLN A 4 36.71 5.29 -16.15
CA GLN A 4 36.15 4.23 -16.99
C GLN A 4 34.62 4.16 -16.83
N SER A 5 33.96 4.62 -17.87
CA SER A 5 32.94 3.96 -18.71
C SER A 5 32.23 2.65 -18.32
N ASP A 6 31.95 2.33 -17.06
CA ASP A 6 31.11 1.16 -16.73
C ASP A 6 29.84 1.51 -15.93
N PHE A 7 28.96 2.34 -16.50
CA PHE A 7 27.54 2.23 -16.20
C PHE A 7 26.93 1.24 -17.18
N GLN A 8 26.93 -0.04 -16.77
CA GLN A 8 26.13 -1.07 -17.44
C GLN A 8 24.71 -0.53 -17.59
N THR A 9 24.22 -0.54 -18.83
CA THR A 9 22.85 -0.19 -19.17
C THR A 9 21.91 -1.06 -18.34
N LEU A 10 21.30 -0.48 -17.30
CA LEU A 10 20.23 -1.13 -16.56
C LEU A 10 19.15 -1.57 -17.55
N PRO A 11 18.60 -2.80 -17.44
CA PRO A 11 17.45 -3.21 -18.23
C PRO A 11 16.38 -2.13 -18.15
N SER A 12 15.69 -1.85 -19.26
CA SER A 12 14.58 -0.88 -19.27
C SER A 12 13.69 -1.11 -18.04
N HIS A 13 13.19 -0.07 -17.38
CA HIS A 13 12.39 -0.19 -16.15
C HIS A 13 11.28 -1.26 -16.24
N LYS A 14 10.71 -1.46 -17.43
CA LYS A 14 9.75 -2.54 -17.69
C LYS A 14 10.34 -3.93 -17.44
N ALA A 15 11.59 -4.18 -17.80
CA ALA A 15 12.29 -5.45 -17.56
C ALA A 15 12.59 -5.65 -16.06
N ALA A 16 13.16 -4.66 -15.37
CA ALA A 16 13.43 -4.75 -13.93
C ALA A 16 12.12 -4.90 -13.11
N ALA A 17 11.09 -4.11 -13.44
CA ALA A 17 9.78 -4.24 -12.82
C ALA A 17 9.14 -5.60 -13.12
N ARG A 18 9.26 -6.12 -14.35
CA ARG A 18 8.76 -7.46 -14.71
C ARG A 18 9.46 -8.56 -13.92
N GLU A 19 10.77 -8.48 -13.77
CA GLU A 19 11.55 -9.43 -12.98
C GLU A 19 11.11 -9.41 -11.51
N ILE A 20 10.98 -8.23 -10.91
CA ILE A 20 10.46 -8.08 -9.54
C ILE A 20 9.05 -8.66 -9.42
N ILE A 21 8.16 -8.30 -10.34
CA ILE A 21 6.78 -8.80 -10.37
C ILE A 21 6.75 -10.32 -10.57
N ALA A 22 7.70 -10.93 -11.27
CA ALA A 22 7.78 -12.38 -11.43
C ALA A 22 8.19 -13.10 -10.13
N THR A 23 8.83 -12.38 -9.21
CA THR A 23 9.29 -12.90 -7.91
C THR A 23 8.35 -12.60 -6.74
N THR A 24 7.21 -11.93 -6.97
CA THR A 24 6.22 -11.70 -5.91
C THR A 24 5.51 -12.99 -5.49
N THR A 25 4.83 -12.98 -4.35
CA THR A 25 4.21 -14.18 -3.77
C THR A 25 3.07 -14.78 -4.62
N LYS A 26 2.35 -13.98 -5.41
CA LYS A 26 1.27 -14.41 -6.32
C LYS A 26 0.13 -15.15 -5.61
N GLN A 27 -0.73 -14.40 -4.92
CA GLN A 27 -1.86 -14.95 -4.18
C GLN A 27 -2.77 -15.83 -5.04
N ASP A 28 -2.99 -15.50 -6.31
CA ASP A 28 -3.83 -16.30 -7.21
C ASP A 28 -3.28 -17.69 -7.51
N ALA A 29 -1.95 -17.83 -7.54
CA ALA A 29 -1.30 -19.13 -7.73
C ALA A 29 -1.36 -19.99 -6.47
N LEU A 30 -1.33 -19.34 -5.30
CA LEU A 30 -1.28 -20.02 -4.00
C LEU A 30 -2.67 -20.35 -3.43
N PHE A 31 -3.61 -19.43 -3.65
CA PHE A 31 -4.95 -19.37 -3.04
C PHE A 31 -6.00 -19.07 -4.12
N PRO A 32 -6.21 -19.96 -5.10
CA PRO A 32 -7.12 -19.67 -6.21
C PRO A 32 -8.59 -19.62 -5.75
N VAL A 33 -9.31 -18.55 -6.10
CA VAL A 33 -10.74 -18.36 -5.79
C VAL A 33 -11.69 -18.50 -7.00
N GLY A 34 -11.14 -18.44 -8.21
CA GLY A 34 -11.88 -18.45 -9.47
C GLY A 34 -11.53 -19.62 -10.41
N ARG A 35 -11.61 -19.35 -11.72
CA ARG A 35 -11.32 -20.32 -12.80
C ARG A 35 -9.88 -20.85 -12.85
N MET A 36 -9.00 -20.32 -12.02
CA MET A 36 -7.62 -20.77 -11.90
C MET A 36 -7.48 -22.05 -11.05
N PHE A 37 -8.56 -22.53 -10.43
CA PHE A 37 -8.56 -23.83 -9.78
C PHE A 37 -8.53 -24.97 -10.82
N CYS A 38 -7.57 -25.89 -10.67
CA CYS A 38 -7.49 -27.12 -11.45
C CYS A 38 -8.00 -28.30 -10.60
N GLY A 39 -9.29 -28.63 -10.71
CA GLY A 39 -9.89 -29.78 -10.03
C GLY A 39 -11.40 -29.89 -10.30
N SER A 40 -12.04 -30.89 -9.68
CA SER A 40 -13.50 -31.04 -9.73
C SER A 40 -14.22 -29.92 -8.98
N ASN A 41 -15.51 -29.73 -9.26
CA ASN A 41 -16.33 -28.74 -8.56
C ASN A 41 -16.42 -29.02 -7.05
N GLU A 42 -16.40 -30.30 -6.64
CA GLU A 42 -16.43 -30.70 -5.23
C GLU A 42 -15.12 -30.34 -4.51
N GLU A 43 -13.97 -30.65 -5.11
CA GLU A 43 -12.67 -30.26 -4.58
C GLU A 43 -12.52 -28.73 -4.49
N ARG A 44 -13.05 -28.01 -5.50
CA ARG A 44 -13.09 -26.54 -5.48
C ARG A 44 -13.90 -26.03 -4.29
N HIS A 45 -15.07 -26.60 -4.06
CA HIS A 45 -15.95 -26.18 -2.97
C HIS A 45 -15.28 -26.39 -1.61
N LEU A 46 -14.74 -27.59 -1.37
CA LEU A 46 -14.03 -27.92 -0.13
C LEU A 46 -12.79 -27.04 0.09
N GLN A 47 -12.07 -26.68 -0.96
CA GLN A 47 -10.95 -25.75 -0.86
C GLN A 47 -11.44 -24.36 -0.45
N LEU A 48 -12.47 -23.83 -1.10
CA LEU A 48 -13.01 -22.50 -0.80
C LEU A 48 -13.56 -22.43 0.62
N GLU A 49 -14.26 -23.46 1.10
CA GLU A 49 -14.73 -23.54 2.50
C GLU A 49 -13.58 -23.45 3.51
N ARG A 50 -12.41 -24.00 3.19
CA ARG A 50 -11.22 -23.93 4.06
C ARG A 50 -10.46 -22.62 3.90
N GLN A 51 -10.45 -22.05 2.70
CA GLN A 51 -9.65 -20.88 2.38
C GLN A 51 -10.34 -19.58 2.81
N LEU A 52 -11.65 -19.49 2.63
CA LEU A 52 -12.39 -18.25 2.83
C LEU A 52 -12.78 -18.05 4.29
N PHE A 53 -12.53 -16.85 4.78
CA PHE A 53 -12.95 -16.38 6.09
C PHE A 53 -14.22 -15.55 5.94
N SER A 54 -15.29 -15.99 6.61
CA SER A 54 -16.56 -15.28 6.67
C SER A 54 -16.59 -14.38 7.89
N ILE A 55 -16.34 -13.07 7.68
CA ILE A 55 -16.49 -12.07 8.74
C ILE A 55 -17.98 -11.99 9.12
N THR A 56 -18.26 -12.08 10.41
CA THR A 56 -19.60 -12.13 11.01
C THR A 56 -20.08 -10.75 11.45
N ASP A 57 -19.24 -9.90 12.06
CA ASP A 57 -19.67 -8.55 12.45
C ASP A 57 -19.76 -7.61 11.22
N ASP A 58 -20.95 -7.05 11.01
CA ASP A 58 -21.25 -6.14 9.88
C ASP A 58 -20.35 -4.90 9.87
N PHE A 59 -20.00 -4.38 11.05
CA PHE A 59 -19.19 -3.18 11.17
C PHE A 59 -17.74 -3.46 10.79
N LEU A 60 -17.18 -4.59 11.26
CA LEU A 60 -15.86 -5.03 10.84
C LEU A 60 -15.81 -5.33 9.33
N TYR A 61 -16.82 -6.02 8.80
CA TYR A 61 -16.93 -6.26 7.37
C TYR A 61 -16.97 -4.95 6.57
N ALA A 62 -17.74 -3.95 7.01
CA ALA A 62 -17.75 -2.61 6.41
C ALA A 62 -16.41 -1.87 6.50
N CYS A 63 -15.62 -2.12 7.55
CA CYS A 63 -14.30 -1.52 7.74
C CYS A 63 -13.26 -2.09 6.75
N ILE A 64 -13.37 -3.36 6.40
CA ILE A 64 -12.40 -4.08 5.53
C ILE A 64 -12.80 -3.98 4.04
N THR A 65 -14.06 -4.24 3.73
CA THR A 65 -14.54 -4.56 2.38
C THR A 65 -15.19 -3.37 1.65
N TYR A 66 -15.67 -3.60 0.42
CA TYR A 66 -16.58 -2.67 -0.27
C TYR A 66 -18.00 -2.64 0.33
N GLY A 67 -18.27 -3.47 1.34
CA GLY A 67 -19.55 -3.56 2.06
C GLY A 67 -20.62 -4.35 1.31
N ASP A 68 -20.26 -5.13 0.28
CA ASP A 68 -21.23 -5.87 -0.52
C ASP A 68 -22.02 -6.88 0.33
N GLY A 69 -23.34 -6.92 0.12
CA GLY A 69 -24.27 -7.70 0.94
C GLY A 69 -24.72 -7.02 2.25
N LEU A 70 -24.16 -5.87 2.64
CA LEU A 70 -24.66 -5.10 3.79
C LEU A 70 -25.92 -4.29 3.44
N GLU A 71 -26.90 -4.27 4.35
CA GLU A 71 -28.09 -3.43 4.22
C GLU A 71 -27.75 -1.93 4.28
N ASN A 72 -26.75 -1.57 5.09
CA ASN A 72 -26.31 -0.19 5.26
C ASN A 72 -24.79 -0.08 5.09
N LYS A 73 -24.33 0.85 4.25
CA LYS A 73 -22.92 1.16 4.02
C LYS A 73 -22.61 2.57 4.56
N PRO A 74 -22.39 2.74 5.88
CA PRO A 74 -22.26 4.06 6.49
C PRO A 74 -20.99 4.81 6.05
N PHE A 75 -19.97 4.09 5.62
CA PHE A 75 -18.69 4.62 5.14
C PHE A 75 -18.05 3.67 4.14
N SER A 76 -17.04 4.16 3.43
CA SER A 76 -16.16 3.32 2.62
C SER A 76 -15.17 2.57 3.50
N GLY A 77 -15.02 1.26 3.28
CA GLY A 77 -14.00 0.43 3.91
C GLY A 77 -12.59 0.68 3.36
N PHE A 78 -11.62 0.06 4.02
CA PHE A 78 -10.19 0.17 3.75
C PHE A 78 -9.84 -0.05 2.28
N THR A 79 -10.41 -1.09 1.70
CA THR A 79 -10.16 -1.50 0.31
C THR A 79 -10.50 -0.44 -0.74
N ARG A 80 -11.43 0.48 -0.43
CA ARG A 80 -11.82 1.53 -1.38
C ARG A 80 -10.97 2.78 -1.21
N VAL A 81 -10.92 3.27 0.02
CA VAL A 81 -10.19 4.49 0.37
C VAL A 81 -9.78 4.43 1.84
N LYS A 82 -8.65 5.06 2.13
CA LYS A 82 -8.20 5.36 3.48
C LYS A 82 -9.05 6.47 4.13
N GLY A 83 -10.28 6.13 4.55
CA GLY A 83 -11.26 7.04 5.15
C GLY A 83 -11.70 6.61 6.57
N LEU A 84 -12.98 6.83 6.92
CA LEU A 84 -13.52 6.47 8.24
C LEU A 84 -13.42 4.96 8.54
N GLY A 85 -13.72 4.08 7.57
CA GLY A 85 -13.61 2.64 7.77
C GLY A 85 -12.19 2.21 8.14
N TYR A 86 -11.18 2.81 7.50
CA TYR A 86 -9.79 2.63 7.89
C TYR A 86 -9.50 3.14 9.31
N ALA A 87 -10.00 4.32 9.69
CA ALA A 87 -9.75 4.89 11.02
C ALA A 87 -10.26 3.95 12.14
N PHE A 88 -11.46 3.39 11.95
CA PHE A 88 -12.00 2.38 12.86
C PHE A 88 -11.20 1.08 12.82
N LEU A 89 -10.85 0.57 11.64
CA LEU A 89 -10.04 -0.65 11.51
C LEU A 89 -8.68 -0.51 12.19
N ALA A 90 -8.01 0.65 12.03
CA ALA A 90 -6.74 0.93 12.67
C ALA A 90 -6.87 1.00 14.19
N PHE A 91 -7.98 1.51 14.74
CA PHE A 91 -8.26 1.47 16.18
C PHE A 91 -8.38 0.02 16.68
N PHE A 92 -9.19 -0.82 16.02
CA PHE A 92 -9.34 -2.21 16.43
C PHE A 92 -8.05 -3.00 16.26
N ALA A 93 -7.31 -2.80 15.18
CA ALA A 93 -5.99 -3.43 14.98
C ALA A 93 -5.00 -3.03 16.08
N GLN A 94 -4.95 -1.75 16.46
CA GLN A 94 -4.09 -1.32 17.56
C GLN A 94 -4.46 -2.00 18.88
N ARG A 95 -5.76 -2.11 19.18
CA ARG A 95 -6.25 -2.77 20.39
C ARG A 95 -5.99 -4.28 20.37
N ALA A 96 -6.35 -4.96 19.29
CA ALA A 96 -6.22 -6.41 19.14
C ALA A 96 -4.76 -6.87 19.20
N PHE A 97 -3.86 -6.15 18.52
CA PHE A 97 -2.46 -6.55 18.40
C PHE A 97 -1.51 -5.87 19.40
N GLY A 98 -2.04 -5.08 20.34
CA GLY A 98 -1.24 -4.34 21.33
C GLY A 98 -0.27 -3.33 20.71
N ILE A 99 -0.67 -2.67 19.62
CA ILE A 99 0.18 -1.71 18.91
C ILE A 99 -0.01 -0.34 19.53
N HIS A 100 1.07 0.20 20.09
CA HIS A 100 1.10 1.53 20.69
C HIS A 100 2.05 2.43 19.92
N ARG A 101 1.50 3.30 19.06
CA ARG A 101 2.28 4.32 18.35
C ARG A 101 2.64 5.46 19.27
N PHE A 102 3.76 6.11 19.01
CA PHE A 102 4.04 7.42 19.61
C PHE A 102 2.89 8.39 19.30
N PRO A 103 2.39 9.18 20.28
CA PRO A 103 1.25 10.07 20.06
C PRO A 103 1.46 11.12 18.96
N PHE A 104 2.71 11.55 18.76
CA PHE A 104 3.11 12.46 17.68
C PHE A 104 3.20 11.76 16.32
N PHE A 105 3.18 10.43 16.34
CA PHE A 105 3.21 9.54 15.18
C PHE A 105 1.91 8.71 14.99
N SER A 106 0.73 9.30 15.25
CA SER A 106 -0.58 8.69 14.91
C SER A 106 -0.82 8.50 13.41
N ASP A 107 -1.67 7.55 13.00
CA ASP A 107 -1.98 7.34 11.57
C ASP A 107 -2.52 8.60 10.88
N ARG A 108 -2.18 8.76 9.59
CA ARG A 108 -2.40 10.01 8.85
C ARG A 108 -3.85 10.42 8.75
N ASN A 109 -4.76 9.46 8.55
CA ASN A 109 -6.20 9.75 8.45
C ASN A 109 -6.83 10.17 9.79
N LEU A 110 -6.09 10.06 10.89
CA LEU A 110 -6.51 10.56 12.20
C LEU A 110 -6.06 12.01 12.46
N CYS A 111 -5.23 12.57 11.57
CA CYS A 111 -4.64 13.90 11.71
C CYS A 111 -5.40 15.00 10.93
N ASP A 112 -6.39 14.63 10.12
CA ASP A 112 -7.17 15.57 9.30
C ASP A 112 -8.46 16.02 9.99
N TYR A 113 -8.94 17.21 9.60
CA TYR A 113 -10.23 17.72 10.06
C TYR A 113 -11.38 16.93 9.42
N LEU A 114 -12.23 16.32 10.26
CA LEU A 114 -13.46 15.68 9.81
C LEU A 114 -14.45 16.73 9.29
N THR A 115 -15.08 16.44 8.15
CA THR A 115 -16.27 17.16 7.68
C THR A 115 -17.44 16.96 8.64
N ASP A 116 -18.43 17.85 8.66
CA ASP A 116 -19.58 17.72 9.57
C ASP A 116 -20.39 16.43 9.32
N LYS A 117 -20.47 15.98 8.06
CA LYS A 117 -21.03 14.68 7.71
C LYS A 117 -20.26 13.54 8.38
N GLN A 118 -18.93 13.55 8.29
CA GLN A 118 -18.09 12.53 8.93
C GLN A 118 -18.21 12.58 10.46
N LYS A 119 -18.23 13.78 11.07
CA LYS A 119 -18.43 13.91 12.53
C LYS A 119 -19.74 13.26 12.98
N LYS A 120 -20.84 13.51 12.26
CA LYS A 120 -22.12 12.88 12.56
C LYS A 120 -22.02 11.36 12.47
N THR A 121 -21.45 10.82 11.39
CA THR A 121 -21.22 9.38 11.24
C THR A 121 -20.38 8.81 12.39
N VAL A 122 -19.32 9.51 12.82
CA VAL A 122 -18.50 9.05 13.96
C VAL A 122 -19.30 9.01 15.25
N ILE A 123 -20.13 10.03 15.53
CA ILE A 123 -20.99 10.05 16.72
C ILE A 123 -21.98 8.88 16.69
N ASP A 124 -22.68 8.69 15.56
CA ASP A 124 -23.66 7.61 15.39
C ASP A 124 -22.99 6.24 15.60
N VAL A 125 -21.79 6.05 15.05
CA VAL A 125 -21.01 4.82 15.21
C VAL A 125 -20.55 4.58 16.64
N ILE A 126 -20.03 5.60 17.33
CA ILE A 126 -19.56 5.46 18.72
C ILE A 126 -20.72 5.03 19.63
N GLN A 127 -21.94 5.54 19.39
CA GLN A 127 -23.12 5.13 20.14
C GLN A 127 -23.51 3.66 19.90
N MET A 128 -23.10 3.05 18.79
CA MET A 128 -23.35 1.64 18.45
C MET A 128 -22.25 0.67 18.93
N LEU A 129 -21.12 1.18 19.41
CA LEU A 129 -19.95 0.39 19.81
C LEU A 129 -19.88 0.24 21.34
N SER A 130 -20.59 -0.76 21.88
CA SER A 130 -20.44 -1.12 23.29
C SER A 130 -19.04 -1.73 23.56
N PRO A 131 -18.54 -1.70 24.81
CA PRO A 131 -17.28 -2.35 25.17
C PRO A 131 -17.21 -3.83 24.75
N GLU A 132 -18.32 -4.56 24.88
CA GLU A 132 -18.45 -5.96 24.53
C GLU A 132 -18.31 -6.15 23.02
N ARG A 133 -18.98 -5.31 22.23
CA ARG A 133 -18.89 -5.36 20.76
C ARG A 133 -17.49 -5.00 20.28
N VAL A 134 -16.85 -3.99 20.90
CA VAL A 134 -15.46 -3.64 20.59
C VAL A 134 -14.52 -4.82 20.83
N ASN A 135 -14.69 -5.54 21.95
CA ASN A 135 -13.89 -6.75 22.22
C ASN A 135 -14.17 -7.84 21.19
N ALA A 136 -15.43 -8.12 20.87
CA ALA A 136 -15.80 -9.13 19.87
C ALA A 136 -15.20 -8.82 18.49
N ILE A 137 -15.20 -7.55 18.07
CA ILE A 137 -14.53 -7.12 16.82
C ILE A 137 -13.02 -7.32 16.88
N CYS A 138 -12.39 -7.06 18.04
CA CYS A 138 -10.95 -7.31 18.20
C CYS A 138 -10.62 -8.80 18.15
N ASP A 139 -11.44 -9.65 18.78
CA ASP A 139 -11.28 -11.10 18.77
C ASP A 139 -11.46 -11.66 17.35
N GLU A 140 -12.49 -11.21 16.61
CA GLU A 140 -12.68 -11.59 15.21
C GLU A 140 -11.52 -11.12 14.31
N LEU A 141 -10.92 -9.96 14.59
CA LEU A 141 -9.74 -9.50 13.87
C LEU A 141 -8.50 -10.38 14.15
N LEU A 142 -8.36 -10.91 15.36
CA LEU A 142 -7.33 -11.90 15.69
C LEU A 142 -7.61 -13.22 14.95
N ASP A 143 -8.86 -13.64 14.84
CA ASP A 143 -9.25 -14.84 14.09
C ASP A 143 -8.94 -14.70 12.59
N ILE A 144 -9.21 -13.52 12.00
CA ILE A 144 -8.82 -13.20 10.61
C ILE A 144 -7.30 -13.35 10.44
N HIS A 145 -6.52 -12.75 11.34
CA HIS A 145 -5.06 -12.84 11.31
C HIS A 145 -4.60 -14.29 11.45
N GLN A 146 -5.11 -15.03 12.42
CA GLN A 146 -4.75 -16.42 12.65
C GLN A 146 -5.10 -17.31 11.45
N HIS A 147 -6.22 -17.04 10.77
CA HIS A 147 -6.59 -17.71 9.53
C HIS A 147 -5.57 -17.44 8.43
N ALA A 148 -5.16 -16.19 8.23
CA ALA A 148 -4.10 -15.84 7.29
C ALA A 148 -2.78 -16.59 7.61
N GLN A 149 -2.41 -16.64 8.89
CA GLN A 149 -1.20 -17.36 9.33
C GLN A 149 -1.28 -18.87 9.05
N ASN A 150 -2.45 -19.49 9.26
CA ASN A 150 -2.65 -20.91 8.96
C ASN A 150 -2.50 -21.18 7.46
N LEU A 151 -3.15 -20.38 6.61
CA LEU A 151 -3.07 -20.51 5.15
C LEU A 151 -1.63 -20.35 4.63
N LEU A 152 -0.90 -19.36 5.12
CA LEU A 152 0.50 -19.15 4.74
C LEU A 152 1.40 -20.29 5.22
N LYS A 153 1.19 -20.78 6.45
CA LYS A 153 1.94 -21.91 7.02
C LYS A 153 1.70 -23.21 6.26
N GLU A 154 0.47 -23.49 5.85
CA GLU A 154 0.12 -24.66 5.02
C GLU A 154 0.86 -24.66 3.68
N LYS A 155 1.14 -23.47 3.12
CA LYS A 155 1.94 -23.30 1.90
C LYS A 155 3.45 -23.23 2.17
N GLY A 156 3.89 -23.35 3.42
CA GLY A 156 5.30 -23.23 3.80
C GLY A 156 5.87 -21.81 3.64
N ILE A 157 5.01 -20.79 3.66
CA ILE A 157 5.41 -19.39 3.43
C ILE A 157 5.75 -18.72 4.75
N GLY A 158 7.03 -18.43 4.97
CA GLY A 158 7.51 -17.63 6.10
C GLY A 158 7.68 -16.13 5.78
N GLU A 159 7.74 -15.78 4.49
CA GLU A 159 7.98 -14.42 4.01
C GLU A 159 7.15 -14.17 2.74
N VAL A 160 6.53 -12.99 2.66
CA VAL A 160 5.69 -12.54 1.55
C VAL A 160 6.39 -11.39 0.82
N HIS A 161 6.42 -11.46 -0.51
CA HIS A 161 7.13 -10.54 -1.40
C HIS A 161 6.09 -9.69 -2.13
N LEU A 162 6.02 -8.43 -1.72
CA LEU A 162 4.96 -7.52 -2.12
C LEU A 162 5.51 -6.27 -2.81
N THR A 163 4.64 -5.62 -3.58
CA THR A 163 4.97 -4.38 -4.29
C THR A 163 3.90 -3.34 -4.11
N ARG A 164 4.28 -2.07 -4.25
CA ARG A 164 3.36 -0.94 -4.26
C ARG A 164 3.78 0.03 -5.33
N LYS A 165 2.84 0.39 -6.20
CA LYS A 165 3.10 1.38 -7.25
C LYS A 165 2.56 2.74 -6.87
N ILE A 166 3.28 3.78 -7.29
CA ILE A 166 3.00 5.16 -6.93
C ILE A 166 2.84 5.98 -8.20
N ILE A 167 1.70 6.68 -8.29
CA ILE A 167 1.43 7.63 -9.36
C ILE A 167 2.29 8.88 -9.19
N ASP A 168 2.85 9.34 -10.30
CA ASP A 168 3.45 10.66 -10.41
C ASP A 168 2.45 11.63 -11.04
N ARG A 169 2.15 12.74 -10.36
CA ARG A 169 1.22 13.79 -10.83
C ARG A 169 1.94 15.04 -11.36
N GLY A 170 3.26 14.98 -11.52
CA GLY A 170 4.15 16.14 -11.72
C GLY A 170 3.90 17.05 -12.93
N ASP A 171 3.04 16.66 -13.86
CA ASP A 171 2.70 17.47 -15.05
C ASP A 171 1.25 17.99 -15.05
N CYS A 172 0.49 17.82 -13.95
CA CYS A 172 -0.84 18.42 -13.83
C CYS A 172 -0.72 19.91 -13.45
N ALA A 173 -1.38 20.80 -14.20
CA ALA A 173 -1.37 22.26 -13.99
C ALA A 173 -1.88 22.72 -12.61
N THR A 174 -2.52 21.83 -11.85
CA THR A 174 -3.02 22.06 -10.48
C THR A 174 -2.16 21.40 -9.39
N SER A 175 -1.08 20.70 -9.76
CA SER A 175 -0.31 19.92 -8.80
C SER A 175 0.60 20.80 -7.93
N ARG A 176 0.18 20.99 -6.67
CA ARG A 176 1.13 21.21 -5.58
C ARG A 176 1.88 19.88 -5.34
N GLU A 177 3.16 19.99 -5.05
CA GLU A 177 4.05 18.99 -4.41
C GLU A 177 3.75 17.51 -4.70
N ASN A 178 4.60 16.85 -5.49
CA ASN A 178 4.34 15.46 -5.84
C ASN A 178 5.20 14.46 -5.02
N TYR A 179 4.49 13.62 -4.27
CA TYR A 179 5.00 12.55 -3.42
C TYR A 179 6.00 11.61 -4.14
N ALA A 180 5.72 11.31 -5.41
CA ALA A 180 6.55 10.45 -6.26
C ALA A 180 7.98 11.02 -6.43
N GLN A 181 8.12 12.31 -6.72
CA GLN A 181 9.38 13.00 -6.92
C GLN A 181 10.25 13.05 -5.66
N THR A 182 9.62 13.11 -4.49
CA THR A 182 10.36 13.04 -3.22
C THR A 182 10.99 11.66 -3.03
N ILE A 183 10.25 10.58 -3.32
CA ILE A 183 10.79 9.20 -3.26
C ILE A 183 11.94 9.02 -4.26
N MET A 184 11.79 9.52 -5.49
CA MET A 184 12.88 9.48 -6.48
C MET A 184 14.11 10.24 -5.98
N THR A 185 13.91 11.39 -5.33
CA THR A 185 15.00 12.17 -4.70
C THR A 185 15.67 11.42 -3.57
N LEU A 186 14.90 10.78 -2.68
CA LEU A 186 15.45 10.00 -1.57
C LEU A 186 16.37 8.89 -2.07
N LYS A 187 15.95 8.15 -3.11
CA LYS A 187 16.80 7.17 -3.79
C LYS A 187 18.10 7.79 -4.28
N LYS A 188 18.03 8.86 -5.08
CA LYS A 188 19.23 9.53 -5.62
C LYS A 188 20.15 10.08 -4.53
N ALA A 189 19.57 10.67 -3.48
CA ALA A 189 20.31 11.22 -2.37
C ALA A 189 21.06 10.13 -1.60
N ALA A 190 20.39 9.01 -1.31
CA ALA A 190 21.00 7.87 -0.64
C ALA A 190 22.16 7.27 -1.48
N GLN A 191 21.95 7.08 -2.78
CA GLN A 191 23.02 6.64 -3.70
C GLN A 191 24.20 7.61 -3.73
N ALA A 192 23.96 8.92 -3.80
CA ALA A 192 25.01 9.93 -3.87
C ALA A 192 25.84 10.02 -2.58
N VAL A 193 25.23 9.74 -1.43
CA VAL A 193 25.88 9.81 -0.11
C VAL A 193 26.47 8.46 0.31
N GLY A 194 26.03 7.36 -0.31
CA GLY A 194 26.48 6.00 -0.01
C GLY A 194 25.71 5.34 1.14
N VAL A 195 24.42 5.69 1.29
CA VAL A 195 23.51 5.07 2.27
C VAL A 195 22.68 4.02 1.54
N ASP A 196 22.54 2.83 2.14
CA ASP A 196 21.85 1.67 1.58
C ASP A 196 20.33 1.68 1.85
N LYS A 197 19.89 2.43 2.86
CA LYS A 197 18.50 2.51 3.30
C LYS A 197 17.97 3.94 3.38
N VAL A 198 16.68 4.08 3.13
CA VAL A 198 15.90 5.28 3.43
C VAL A 198 14.69 4.91 4.27
N GLN A 199 14.20 5.86 5.05
CA GLN A 199 13.14 5.61 6.01
C GLN A 199 11.83 6.25 5.57
N PHE A 200 10.74 5.49 5.64
CA PHE A 200 9.39 5.92 5.31
C PHE A 200 8.49 5.84 6.52
N GLU A 201 7.77 6.91 6.80
CA GLU A 201 6.71 6.88 7.80
C GLU A 201 5.46 6.19 7.22
N MET A 202 5.04 5.07 7.81
CA MET A 202 3.89 4.30 7.35
C MET A 202 2.84 4.15 8.45
N ASP A 203 1.59 4.13 8.01
CA ASP A 203 0.39 3.87 8.81
C ASP A 203 0.43 2.51 9.53
N VAL A 204 -0.44 2.27 10.53
CA VAL A 204 -0.61 0.95 11.18
C VAL A 204 -1.00 -0.12 10.16
N LEU A 205 -1.90 0.19 9.23
CA LEU A 205 -2.32 -0.74 8.18
C LEU A 205 -1.95 -0.21 6.80
N ASN A 206 -1.24 -1.03 6.02
CA ASN A 206 -0.78 -0.69 4.68
C ASN A 206 -1.24 -1.71 3.67
N SER A 207 -1.81 -1.21 2.59
CA SER A 207 -2.18 -2.00 1.41
C SER A 207 -0.97 -2.10 0.48
N TRP A 208 -0.75 -3.33 0.01
CA TRP A 208 0.26 -3.74 -0.93
C TRP A 208 -0.36 -4.70 -1.95
N GLY A 209 0.31 -4.95 -3.08
CA GLY A 209 -0.15 -5.91 -4.07
C GLY A 209 0.97 -6.79 -4.63
N ASP A 210 0.60 -7.89 -5.27
CA ASP A 210 1.54 -8.88 -5.83
C ASP A 210 1.25 -9.29 -7.28
N ASP A 211 0.19 -8.79 -7.89
CA ASP A 211 -0.28 -9.19 -9.23
C ASP A 211 0.04 -8.20 -10.35
N SER A 212 0.68 -7.07 -10.02
CA SER A 212 1.02 -5.94 -10.92
C SER A 212 -0.06 -4.88 -11.18
N GLY A 213 -1.14 -4.84 -10.39
CA GLY A 213 -2.10 -3.73 -10.34
C GLY A 213 -1.46 -2.35 -10.53
N TYR A 214 -2.12 -1.47 -11.28
CA TYR A 214 -1.59 -0.15 -11.67
C TYR A 214 -0.27 -0.19 -12.46
N SER A 215 -0.14 -1.09 -13.44
CA SER A 215 1.07 -1.32 -14.24
C SER A 215 1.67 -0.08 -14.93
N PHE A 216 0.89 0.98 -15.06
CA PHE A 216 1.27 2.23 -15.69
C PHE A 216 1.88 3.28 -14.73
N TYR A 217 1.83 3.05 -13.42
CA TYR A 217 2.44 3.93 -12.43
C TYR A 217 3.99 3.82 -12.48
N PRO A 218 4.70 4.97 -12.45
CA PRO A 218 6.12 5.03 -12.81
C PRO A 218 7.09 4.59 -11.71
N ILE A 219 6.65 4.54 -10.46
CA ILE A 219 7.49 4.17 -9.32
C ILE A 219 6.93 2.89 -8.73
N LEU A 220 7.81 1.92 -8.51
CA LEU A 220 7.55 0.67 -7.81
C LEU A 220 8.38 0.65 -6.52
N LEU A 221 7.71 0.39 -5.40
CA LEU A 221 8.33 -0.02 -4.15
C LEU A 221 8.17 -1.53 -4.03
N ARG A 222 9.18 -2.23 -3.54
CA ARG A 222 9.05 -3.64 -3.12
C ARG A 222 9.36 -3.80 -1.65
N GLN A 223 8.77 -4.81 -1.02
CA GLN A 223 9.13 -5.24 0.33
C GLN A 223 9.09 -6.76 0.45
N ARG A 224 9.96 -7.26 1.33
CA ARG A 224 9.92 -8.61 1.86
C ARG A 224 9.45 -8.51 3.30
N LEU A 225 8.33 -9.15 3.60
CA LEU A 225 7.62 -9.00 4.86
C LEU A 225 7.44 -10.37 5.50
N PRO A 226 7.68 -10.53 6.82
CA PRO A 226 7.42 -11.80 7.47
C PRO A 226 5.92 -12.10 7.46
N ALA A 227 5.55 -13.38 7.29
CA ALA A 227 4.15 -13.80 7.21
C ALA A 227 3.30 -13.32 8.39
N GLN A 228 3.90 -13.24 9.59
CA GLN A 228 3.26 -12.78 10.83
C GLN A 228 2.72 -11.34 10.77
N ASP A 229 3.24 -10.51 9.86
CA ASP A 229 2.81 -9.13 9.70
C ASP A 229 1.65 -8.99 8.70
N ILE A 230 1.23 -10.09 8.05
CA ILE A 230 0.06 -10.10 7.18
C ILE A 230 -1.21 -10.22 8.02
N LEU A 231 -2.08 -9.21 7.94
CA LEU A 231 -3.41 -9.22 8.56
C LEU A 231 -4.38 -10.10 7.77
N TYR A 232 -4.52 -9.82 6.47
CA TYR A 232 -5.31 -10.59 5.52
C TYR A 232 -4.85 -10.31 4.08
N PHE A 233 -5.33 -11.11 3.13
CA PHE A 233 -5.21 -10.87 1.69
C PHE A 233 -6.54 -11.14 0.98
N SER A 234 -6.72 -10.63 -0.23
CA SER A 234 -8.03 -10.61 -0.90
C SER A 234 -8.66 -11.98 -1.08
N ASN A 235 -7.88 -12.98 -1.50
CA ASN A 235 -8.37 -14.32 -1.80
C ASN A 235 -8.76 -15.16 -0.57
N MET A 236 -8.66 -14.61 0.64
CA MET A 236 -9.16 -15.26 1.86
C MET A 236 -10.38 -14.59 2.48
N ILE A 237 -10.90 -13.48 1.95
CA ILE A 237 -12.06 -12.80 2.54
C ILE A 237 -13.33 -13.14 1.75
N ALA A 238 -14.27 -13.85 2.38
CA ALA A 238 -15.53 -14.21 1.75
C ALA A 238 -16.37 -12.98 1.44
N SER A 239 -16.99 -12.94 0.26
CA SER A 239 -18.01 -11.95 -0.07
C SER A 239 -19.39 -12.39 0.42
N ARG A 240 -20.17 -11.43 0.90
CA ARG A 240 -21.58 -11.63 1.28
C ARG A 240 -22.55 -11.40 0.10
N ASP A 241 -22.06 -11.09 -1.10
CA ASP A 241 -22.90 -10.99 -2.29
C ASP A 241 -23.30 -12.38 -2.81
N ALA A 242 -24.51 -12.82 -2.43
CA ALA A 242 -25.10 -14.09 -2.83
C ALA A 242 -25.41 -14.20 -4.34
N SER A 243 -25.34 -13.11 -5.11
CA SER A 243 -25.59 -13.11 -6.55
C SER A 243 -24.34 -13.42 -7.39
N ALA A 244 -23.17 -13.45 -6.76
CA ALA A 244 -21.90 -13.73 -7.43
C ALA A 244 -21.65 -15.26 -7.48
N GLY A 245 -22.05 -15.90 -8.58
CA GLY A 245 -21.86 -17.35 -8.82
C GLY A 245 -20.39 -17.81 -8.90
N ASP A 246 -19.44 -16.88 -8.96
CA ASP A 246 -18.01 -17.08 -8.69
C ASP A 246 -17.61 -15.99 -7.70
N HIS A 247 -16.88 -16.33 -6.63
CA HIS A 247 -16.46 -15.42 -5.57
C HIS A 247 -16.06 -14.03 -6.12
N ARG A 248 -16.95 -13.04 -5.99
CA ARG A 248 -16.59 -11.64 -6.22
C ARG A 248 -15.71 -11.20 -5.06
N ILE A 249 -14.70 -10.42 -5.39
CA ILE A 249 -13.67 -10.00 -4.44
C ILE A 249 -14.32 -9.01 -3.48
N ALA A 250 -14.44 -9.39 -2.20
CA ALA A 250 -14.95 -8.49 -1.15
C ALA A 250 -13.99 -7.31 -0.89
N VAL A 251 -12.77 -7.46 -1.37
CA VAL A 251 -11.60 -6.60 -1.20
C VAL A 251 -11.03 -6.31 -2.62
N GLU A 252 -10.10 -5.38 -2.77
CA GLU A 252 -9.44 -5.08 -4.04
C GLU A 252 -8.66 -6.30 -4.50
N GLU A 253 -8.69 -6.62 -5.80
CA GLU A 253 -7.94 -7.76 -6.33
C GLU A 253 -6.45 -7.64 -6.00
N ALA A 254 -5.83 -8.76 -5.66
CA ALA A 254 -4.43 -8.85 -5.29
C ALA A 254 -3.94 -8.04 -4.08
N GLU A 255 -4.86 -7.43 -3.30
CA GLU A 255 -4.51 -6.71 -2.08
C GLU A 255 -3.98 -7.65 -0.98
N TRP A 256 -2.92 -7.19 -0.33
CA TRP A 256 -2.35 -7.72 0.90
C TRP A 256 -2.32 -6.60 1.94
N VAL A 257 -2.89 -6.85 3.11
CA VAL A 257 -2.93 -5.88 4.20
C VAL A 257 -1.91 -6.24 5.26
N VAL A 258 -0.99 -5.31 5.48
CA VAL A 258 0.20 -5.51 6.31
C VAL A 258 0.10 -4.62 7.54
N VAL A 259 0.36 -5.23 8.70
CA VAL A 259 0.44 -4.58 10.00
C VAL A 259 1.84 -4.01 10.21
N ASN A 260 1.95 -2.70 10.40
CA ASN A 260 3.17 -2.06 10.82
C ASN A 260 3.22 -1.96 12.35
N ARG A 261 4.06 -2.80 12.97
CA ARG A 261 4.22 -2.90 14.43
C ARG A 261 5.25 -1.91 15.01
N SER A 262 5.91 -1.10 14.18
CA SER A 262 6.92 -0.14 14.65
C SER A 262 6.30 0.84 15.68
N PRO A 263 6.91 1.15 16.83
CA PRO A 263 6.34 2.18 17.71
C PRO A 263 6.35 3.58 17.06
N THR A 264 7.26 3.83 16.11
CA THR A 264 7.50 5.16 15.53
C THR A 264 6.76 5.43 14.23
N GLY A 265 6.05 4.45 13.65
CA GLY A 265 5.53 4.60 12.28
C GLY A 265 6.56 4.25 11.20
N VAL A 266 7.85 4.30 11.53
CA VAL A 266 8.93 4.30 10.53
C VAL A 266 9.29 2.88 10.10
N VAL A 267 9.45 2.73 8.78
CA VAL A 267 9.86 1.49 8.10
C VAL A 267 11.07 1.79 7.21
N ASP A 268 12.07 0.92 7.26
CA ASP A 268 13.26 1.00 6.41
C ASP A 268 13.01 0.38 5.03
N PHE A 269 13.56 1.01 4.00
CA PHE A 269 13.57 0.51 2.63
C PHE A 269 14.99 0.50 2.11
N HIS A 270 15.42 -0.62 1.53
CA HIS A 270 16.67 -0.62 0.78
C HIS A 270 16.51 0.25 -0.47
N VAL A 271 17.53 0.98 -0.85
CA VAL A 271 17.48 1.92 -1.98
C VAL A 271 17.22 1.20 -3.31
N ASP A 272 17.62 -0.06 -3.42
CA ASP A 272 17.33 -0.91 -4.58
C ASP A 272 15.88 -1.40 -4.63
N ASP A 273 15.13 -1.27 -3.53
CA ASP A 273 13.71 -1.61 -3.47
C ASP A 273 12.80 -0.48 -3.98
N ILE A 274 13.40 0.69 -4.29
CA ILE A 274 12.74 1.83 -4.93
C ILE A 274 13.12 1.82 -6.41
N VAL A 275 12.16 1.56 -7.30
CA VAL A 275 12.43 1.33 -8.73
C VAL A 275 11.63 2.32 -9.57
N PHE A 276 12.30 3.01 -10.49
CA PHE A 276 11.69 3.88 -11.50
C PHE A 276 12.59 4.00 -12.73
N ASP A 277 12.04 4.42 -13.87
CA ASP A 277 12.78 4.54 -15.13
C ASP A 277 13.55 5.87 -15.21
N GLU A 278 14.85 5.84 -14.93
CA GLU A 278 15.73 7.01 -15.08
C GLU A 278 15.89 7.48 -16.55
N SER A 279 15.44 6.70 -17.55
CA SER A 279 15.35 7.17 -18.94
C SER A 279 14.06 7.95 -19.23
N VAL A 280 13.03 7.81 -18.39
CA VAL A 280 11.77 8.55 -18.47
C VAL A 280 11.85 9.83 -17.62
N TYR A 281 12.61 9.78 -16.54
CA TYR A 281 12.77 10.87 -15.57
C TYR A 281 14.20 11.37 -15.51
N GLU A 282 14.37 12.68 -15.68
CA GLU A 282 15.67 13.35 -15.47
C GLU A 282 15.63 14.20 -14.20
N ASP A 283 16.65 14.07 -13.34
CA ASP A 283 16.85 15.00 -12.23
C ASP A 283 17.45 16.30 -12.79
N SER A 284 16.71 17.39 -12.64
CA SER A 284 17.04 18.72 -13.11
C SER A 284 17.81 19.57 -12.09
N ARG A 285 18.01 19.06 -10.86
CA ARG A 285 18.60 19.86 -9.77
C ARG A 285 20.11 19.82 -9.70
N ASN A 286 20.75 18.77 -10.21
CA ASN A 286 22.21 18.58 -10.19
C ASN A 286 22.83 18.94 -8.83
N TRP A 287 22.27 18.42 -7.75
CA TRP A 287 22.73 18.75 -6.40
C TRP A 287 24.12 18.19 -6.10
N SER A 288 24.88 18.92 -5.28
CA SER A 288 26.13 18.41 -4.71
C SER A 288 25.85 17.31 -3.69
N ARG A 289 26.87 16.51 -3.36
CA ARG A 289 26.77 15.47 -2.33
C ARG A 289 26.32 16.04 -0.99
N GLU A 290 26.79 17.22 -0.62
CA GLU A 290 26.42 17.90 0.64
C GLU A 290 24.94 18.30 0.65
N ARG A 291 24.40 18.74 -0.50
CA ARG A 291 22.97 19.03 -0.62
C ARG A 291 22.12 17.76 -0.53
N TYR A 292 22.57 16.65 -1.12
CA TYR A 292 21.91 15.37 -0.96
C TYR A 292 21.95 14.86 0.48
N ALA A 293 23.09 15.00 1.18
CA ALA A 293 23.20 14.65 2.59
C ALA A 293 22.21 15.46 3.44
N LYS A 294 22.18 16.78 3.24
CA LYS A 294 21.21 17.66 3.91
C LYS A 294 19.76 17.30 3.55
N PHE A 295 19.49 16.85 2.32
CA PHE A 295 18.16 16.38 1.96
C PHE A 295 17.78 15.13 2.76
N LEU A 296 18.66 14.13 2.87
CA LEU A 296 18.40 12.93 3.67
C LEU A 296 18.13 13.28 5.14
N GLU A 297 18.92 14.19 5.73
CA GLU A 297 18.72 14.64 7.11
C GLU A 297 17.32 15.24 7.36
N ASN A 298 16.75 15.91 6.36
CA ASN A 298 15.44 16.56 6.49
C ASN A 298 14.26 15.66 6.10
N TYR A 299 14.51 14.59 5.33
CA TYR A 299 13.47 13.78 4.69
C TYR A 299 13.60 12.28 4.95
N SER A 300 14.46 11.83 5.88
CA SER A 300 14.55 10.44 6.34
C SER A 300 14.52 10.40 7.87
N PRO A 301 13.40 9.99 8.51
CA PRO A 301 12.21 9.43 7.89
C PRO A 301 11.45 10.45 7.05
N PHE A 302 10.96 10.01 5.90
CA PHE A 302 10.08 10.82 5.06
C PHE A 302 8.69 10.80 5.67
N PRO A 303 8.21 11.91 6.25
CA PRO A 303 6.90 11.94 6.86
C PRO A 303 5.85 11.98 5.76
N PHE A 304 4.87 11.10 5.85
CA PHE A 304 3.77 11.10 4.88
C PHE A 304 2.58 11.97 5.34
N ARG A 305 2.59 12.43 6.59
CA ARG A 305 1.47 13.15 7.23
C ARG A 305 1.07 14.47 6.57
N TYR A 306 2.01 15.13 5.89
CA TYR A 306 1.85 16.54 5.51
C TYR A 306 2.42 16.89 4.14
N ALA A 307 2.46 15.98 3.18
CA ALA A 307 2.84 16.32 1.80
C ALA A 307 1.91 17.40 1.14
N HIS A 308 0.87 17.86 1.84
CA HIS A 308 0.02 18.99 1.45
C HIS A 308 0.24 20.27 2.29
N ARG A 309 1.08 20.23 3.35
CA ARG A 309 1.44 21.35 4.24
C ARG A 309 2.96 21.57 4.37
N ILE A 310 3.79 21.09 3.44
CA ILE A 310 5.22 21.48 3.36
C ILE A 310 5.32 22.92 2.79
N ASP A 311 4.45 23.83 3.25
CA ASP A 311 4.27 25.17 2.68
C ASP A 311 4.32 26.28 3.74
N GLU A 312 5.01 26.11 4.87
CA GLU A 312 5.19 27.28 5.76
C GLU A 312 6.62 27.67 6.08
N ARG A 313 7.63 26.79 6.09
CA ARG A 313 9.04 27.24 6.34
C ARG A 313 10.16 26.44 5.67
N HIS A 314 9.87 25.30 5.04
CA HIS A 314 10.91 24.36 4.56
C HIS A 314 10.59 23.86 3.15
N ALA A 315 10.27 24.78 2.24
CA ALA A 315 10.11 24.48 0.82
C ALA A 315 11.31 23.68 0.31
N SER A 316 11.18 22.37 0.22
CA SER A 316 12.06 21.57 -0.62
C SER A 316 11.54 21.72 -2.04
N PRO A 317 12.39 22.06 -3.01
CA PRO A 317 12.00 22.15 -4.39
C PRO A 317 11.69 20.73 -4.90
N GLY A 318 10.44 20.32 -4.70
CA GLY A 318 9.86 19.09 -5.25
C GLY A 318 9.93 19.08 -6.78
N PHE A 319 10.07 20.25 -7.43
CA PHE A 319 10.24 20.43 -8.88
C PHE A 319 11.57 19.91 -9.46
N GLY A 320 12.15 18.87 -8.86
CA GLY A 320 13.44 18.35 -9.23
C GLY A 320 13.44 17.42 -10.43
N TRP A 321 12.34 16.73 -10.71
CA TRP A 321 12.30 15.77 -11.80
C TRP A 321 11.43 16.26 -12.95
N ARG A 322 11.86 15.96 -14.18
CA ARG A 322 11.10 16.28 -15.39
C ARG A 322 10.96 15.04 -16.25
N LEU A 323 9.86 14.95 -17.00
CA LEU A 323 9.78 13.97 -18.07
C LEU A 323 10.79 14.32 -19.16
N THR A 324 11.62 13.33 -19.52
CA THR A 324 12.48 13.39 -20.71
C THR A 324 11.61 13.46 -21.98
N ARG A 325 12.19 13.77 -23.15
CA ARG A 325 11.44 13.74 -24.43
C ARG A 325 10.72 12.40 -24.65
N LYS A 326 11.39 11.30 -24.29
CA LYS A 326 10.84 9.94 -24.33
C LYS A 326 9.68 9.78 -23.35
N GLY A 327 9.84 10.28 -22.12
CA GLY A 327 8.78 10.30 -21.12
C GLY A 327 7.53 11.07 -21.57
N ARG A 328 7.71 12.28 -22.12
CA ARG A 328 6.61 13.12 -22.64
C ARG A 328 5.85 12.43 -23.78
N LEU A 329 6.57 11.82 -24.73
CA LEU A 329 5.95 11.07 -25.83
C LEU A 329 5.16 9.88 -25.28
N GLY A 330 5.73 9.14 -24.32
CA GLY A 330 5.05 8.04 -23.65
C GLY A 330 3.79 8.47 -22.90
N TYR A 331 3.81 9.65 -22.27
CA TYR A 331 2.64 10.22 -21.58
C TYR A 331 1.54 10.64 -22.57
N LEU A 332 1.90 11.32 -23.66
CA LEU A 332 0.95 11.73 -24.71
C LEU A 332 0.25 10.54 -25.36
N LEU A 333 1.01 9.46 -25.67
CA LEU A 333 0.43 8.24 -26.22
C LEU A 333 -0.54 7.55 -25.25
N LYS A 334 -0.31 7.68 -23.94
CA LYS A 334 -1.23 7.16 -22.91
C LYS A 334 -2.49 8.03 -22.75
N ALA A 335 -2.35 9.36 -22.79
CA ALA A 335 -3.50 10.28 -22.73
C ALA A 335 -4.47 10.11 -23.91
N LEU A 336 -3.99 9.57 -25.03
CA LEU A 336 -4.78 9.25 -26.22
C LEU A 336 -5.34 7.83 -26.24
N SER A 337 -5.05 7.01 -25.22
CA SER A 337 -5.60 5.65 -25.12
C SER A 337 -7.03 5.72 -24.55
N PRO A 338 -8.03 5.10 -25.22
CA PRO A 338 -9.44 5.21 -24.84
C PRO A 338 -9.84 4.39 -23.60
N TRP A 339 -8.87 3.89 -22.83
CA TRP A 339 -9.10 3.14 -21.59
C TRP A 339 -8.48 3.91 -20.42
N ASN A 340 -9.13 5.03 -20.06
CA ASN A 340 -8.97 5.70 -18.76
C ASN A 340 -10.26 5.56 -17.97
#